data_AF-A0A812GWS7-F1
#
_entry.id   AF-A0A812GWS7-F1
#
_cell.length_a   1.000
_cell.length_b   1.000
_cell.length_c   1.000
_cell.angle_alpha   90.00
_cell.angle_beta   90.00
_cell.angle_gamma   90.00
#
_symmetry.space_group_name_H-M   'P 1'
#
loop_
_entity.id
_entity.type
_entity.pdbx_description
1 polymer ?
#
loop_
_entity_poly.entity_id
_entity_poly.type
_entity_poly.pdbx_seq_one_letter_code
_entity_poly.pdbx_strand_id
1 'polypeptide(L)'
;MCSAGAIDPDIDRIAVLGNGNYHNAARALHKFVHREGKTLPTPISTTPLTIRKKGGGCLDVKYPILRLTDWMKYILGEAGGQFLLAGYHTLQTDGFQAVFKRFWENYETADPSHDIYTRKSQSERCNTIPLCLHGDEGRGLAKVPVMITNFQCVVPWMGETHLNTHGHSYATRLLHSILPASCYAKNDKTIDGLHAAIAEELTELFENGLTVQVGDKKVTIFVALVATKGDWPYVRKAYHLAPGFTSKRNSILLLCRLDEFSGSSIKIQLEEAYKQFHAWCCQNHKTSSLKHFELKTFKISSQPGSVFARSA
;
A
#
# COMPACT_ATOMS: atom_id res chain seq x y z
N MET A 1 21.47 -16.38 19.01
CA MET A 1 21.73 -17.18 17.79
C MET A 1 20.91 -16.56 16.67
N CYS A 2 21.54 -15.81 15.77
CA CYS A 2 20.87 -15.37 14.54
C CYS A 2 20.62 -16.61 13.69
N SER A 3 19.37 -16.95 13.43
CA SER A 3 19.05 -17.97 12.43
C SER A 3 19.69 -17.55 11.11
N ALA A 4 20.52 -18.42 10.54
CA ALA A 4 20.93 -18.30 9.15
C ALA A 4 19.67 -18.08 8.33
N GLY A 5 19.61 -16.99 7.57
CA GLY A 5 18.45 -16.67 6.74
C GLY A 5 18.09 -17.90 5.93
N ALA A 6 16.82 -18.32 5.98
CA ALA A 6 16.35 -19.47 5.23
C ALA A 6 16.68 -19.22 3.75
N ILE A 7 17.70 -19.92 3.25
CA ILE A 7 18.03 -19.96 1.83
C ILE A 7 16.96 -20.85 1.22
N ASP A 8 15.95 -20.23 0.62
CA ASP A 8 14.96 -20.95 -0.15
C ASP A 8 15.66 -21.49 -1.42
N PRO A 9 15.79 -22.83 -1.58
CA PRO A 9 16.50 -23.40 -2.71
C PRO A 9 15.84 -23.04 -4.05
N ASP A 10 14.55 -22.73 -4.08
CA ASP A 10 13.88 -22.26 -5.29
C ASP A 10 14.25 -20.81 -5.62
N ILE A 11 14.53 -19.96 -4.62
CA ILE A 11 15.04 -18.60 -4.85
C ILE A 11 16.45 -18.65 -5.44
N ASP A 12 17.31 -19.56 -4.99
CA ASP A 12 18.64 -19.76 -5.57
C ASP A 12 18.55 -20.26 -7.02
N ARG A 13 17.64 -21.21 -7.29
CA ARG A 13 17.38 -21.68 -8.66
C ARG A 13 16.90 -20.55 -9.55
N ILE A 14 16.00 -19.68 -9.07
CA ILE A 14 15.55 -18.49 -9.79
C ILE A 14 16.71 -17.51 -10.04
N ALA A 15 17.58 -17.29 -9.04
CA ALA A 15 18.75 -16.42 -9.19
C ALA A 15 19.70 -16.92 -10.28
N VAL A 16 19.92 -18.24 -10.37
CA VAL A 16 20.74 -18.87 -11.42
C VAL A 16 20.16 -18.63 -12.82
N LEU A 17 18.84 -18.58 -12.99
CA LEU A 17 18.21 -18.27 -14.30
C LEU A 17 18.57 -16.86 -14.81
N GLY A 18 18.93 -15.95 -13.90
CA GLY A 18 19.36 -14.59 -14.21
C GLY A 18 20.84 -14.44 -14.59
N ASN A 19 21.68 -15.44 -14.28
CA ASN A 19 23.13 -15.39 -14.50
C ASN A 19 23.55 -15.65 -15.97
N GLY A 20 22.61 -16.03 -16.83
CA GLY A 20 22.84 -16.25 -18.26
C GLY A 20 22.66 -14.99 -19.12
N ASN A 21 22.36 -15.19 -20.41
CA ASN A 21 22.02 -14.10 -21.32
C ASN A 21 20.70 -13.41 -20.89
N TYR A 22 20.82 -12.20 -20.33
CA TYR A 22 19.72 -11.40 -19.77
C TYR A 22 18.54 -11.20 -20.73
N HIS A 23 18.77 -11.27 -22.05
CA HIS A 23 17.72 -11.18 -23.07
C HIS A 23 16.66 -12.29 -22.94
N ASN A 24 17.01 -13.44 -22.35
CA ASN A 24 16.09 -14.56 -22.16
C ASN A 24 15.66 -14.77 -20.70
N ALA A 25 16.11 -13.94 -19.75
CA ALA A 25 15.87 -14.15 -18.33
C ALA A 25 14.36 -14.24 -17.99
N ALA A 26 13.55 -13.33 -18.52
CA ALA A 26 12.10 -13.36 -18.32
C ALA A 26 11.44 -14.64 -18.88
N ARG A 27 11.87 -15.08 -20.08
CA ARG A 27 11.37 -16.30 -20.71
C ARG A 27 11.81 -17.55 -19.92
N ALA A 28 13.04 -17.57 -19.43
CA ALA A 28 13.58 -18.65 -18.62
C ALA A 28 12.86 -18.76 -17.28
N LEU A 29 12.64 -17.62 -16.60
CA LEU A 29 11.85 -17.54 -15.37
C LEU A 29 10.42 -18.04 -15.61
N HIS A 30 9.75 -17.57 -16.66
CA HIS A 30 8.40 -18.03 -17.00
C HIS A 30 8.35 -19.54 -17.23
N LYS A 31 9.28 -20.10 -18.02
CA LYS A 31 9.37 -21.54 -18.24
C LYS A 31 9.60 -22.32 -16.94
N PHE A 32 10.45 -21.81 -16.05
CA PHE A 32 10.70 -22.41 -14.74
C PHE A 32 9.43 -22.42 -13.88
N VAL A 33 8.79 -21.26 -13.70
CA VAL A 33 7.59 -21.13 -12.87
C VAL A 33 6.48 -22.10 -13.32
N HIS A 34 6.24 -22.21 -14.62
CA HIS A 34 5.25 -23.13 -15.18
C HIS A 34 5.67 -24.60 -15.06
N ARG A 35 6.93 -24.93 -15.36
CA ARG A 35 7.44 -26.31 -15.26
C ARG A 35 7.40 -26.85 -13.84
N GLU A 36 7.71 -26.01 -12.86
CA GLU A 36 7.75 -26.39 -11.45
C GLU A 36 6.38 -26.22 -10.76
N GLY A 37 5.33 -25.84 -11.50
CA GLY A 37 3.98 -25.66 -10.95
C GLY A 37 3.86 -24.53 -9.92
N LYS A 38 4.76 -23.53 -9.95
CA LYS A 38 4.82 -22.42 -9.00
C LYS A 38 3.88 -21.27 -9.39
N THR A 39 2.73 -21.59 -9.96
CA THR A 39 1.70 -20.64 -10.37
C THR A 39 0.58 -20.59 -9.35
N LEU A 40 0.03 -19.40 -9.11
CA LEU A 40 -1.19 -19.24 -8.32
C LEU A 40 -2.38 -19.02 -9.26
N PRO A 41 -3.56 -19.62 -9.01
CA PRO A 41 -4.73 -19.51 -9.88
C PRO A 41 -5.48 -18.17 -9.68
N THR A 42 -4.75 -17.07 -9.48
CA THR A 42 -5.35 -15.74 -9.36
C THR A 42 -5.57 -15.15 -10.76
N PRO A 43 -6.82 -14.82 -11.16
CA PRO A 43 -7.09 -14.25 -12.47
C PRO A 43 -6.44 -12.87 -12.63
N ILE A 44 -5.93 -12.61 -13.84
CA ILE A 44 -5.48 -11.27 -14.23
C ILE A 44 -6.71 -10.51 -14.74
N SER A 45 -7.13 -9.51 -13.96
CA SER A 45 -8.17 -8.56 -14.33
C SER A 45 -7.59 -7.40 -15.12
N THR A 46 -8.44 -6.53 -15.66
CA THR A 46 -7.98 -5.30 -16.32
C THR A 46 -8.75 -4.07 -15.85
N THR A 47 -8.08 -2.93 -15.76
CA THR A 47 -8.72 -1.62 -15.50
C THR A 47 -8.43 -0.63 -16.64
N PRO A 48 -9.38 0.25 -17.01
CA PRO A 48 -9.12 1.31 -17.99
C PRO A 48 -8.05 2.28 -17.49
N LEU A 49 -6.95 2.45 -18.22
CA LEU A 49 -5.91 3.42 -17.93
C LEU A 49 -5.51 4.21 -19.17
N THR A 50 -5.24 5.50 -18.99
CA THR A 50 -4.51 6.29 -19.97
C THR A 50 -3.00 6.14 -19.76
N ILE A 51 -2.29 5.55 -20.72
CA ILE A 51 -0.83 5.39 -20.70
C ILE A 51 -0.14 6.25 -21.77
N ARG A 52 1.13 6.59 -21.55
CA ARG A 52 1.97 7.23 -22.57
C ARG A 52 2.44 6.22 -23.62
N LYS A 53 2.30 6.58 -24.89
CA LYS A 53 2.82 5.79 -26.02
C LYS A 53 4.33 6.00 -26.20
N LYS A 54 5.02 4.97 -26.68
CA LYS A 54 6.39 5.12 -27.21
C LYS A 54 6.34 6.02 -28.45
N GLY A 55 7.13 7.09 -28.47
CA GLY A 55 7.11 8.09 -29.54
C GLY A 55 6.22 9.32 -29.28
N GLY A 56 5.54 9.38 -28.13
CA GLY A 56 4.72 10.53 -27.73
C GLY A 56 3.21 10.29 -27.83
N GLY A 57 2.44 11.14 -27.16
CA GLY A 57 0.99 11.01 -27.02
C GLY A 57 0.55 9.99 -25.95
N CYS A 58 -0.77 9.81 -25.83
CA CYS A 58 -1.39 8.89 -24.88
C CYS A 58 -2.30 7.87 -25.59
N LEU A 59 -2.56 6.75 -24.93
CA LEU A 59 -3.51 5.71 -25.34
C LEU A 59 -4.33 5.26 -24.14
N ASP A 60 -5.62 5.06 -24.32
CA ASP A 60 -6.43 4.35 -23.34
C ASP A 60 -6.33 2.85 -23.57
N VAL A 61 -5.99 2.10 -22.52
CA VAL A 61 -5.77 0.65 -22.56
C VAL A 61 -6.52 -0.03 -21.43
N LYS A 62 -6.82 -1.31 -21.62
CA LYS A 62 -7.22 -2.20 -20.53
C LYS A 62 -5.95 -2.74 -19.87
N TYR A 63 -5.50 -2.10 -18.81
CA TYR A 63 -4.23 -2.41 -18.16
C TYR A 63 -4.36 -3.57 -17.17
N PRO A 64 -3.44 -4.54 -17.16
CA PRO A 64 -3.53 -5.70 -16.29
C PRO A 64 -3.35 -5.33 -14.81
N ILE A 65 -4.21 -5.89 -13.96
CA ILE A 65 -4.18 -5.77 -12.52
C ILE A 65 -4.49 -7.12 -11.86
N LEU A 66 -4.01 -7.30 -10.64
CA LEU A 66 -4.38 -8.37 -9.73
C LEU A 66 -5.23 -7.76 -8.62
N ARG A 67 -6.50 -8.10 -8.64
CA ARG A 67 -7.51 -7.59 -7.71
C ARG A 67 -7.31 -8.18 -6.32
N LEU A 68 -7.42 -7.35 -5.27
CA LEU A 68 -7.42 -7.83 -3.89
C LEU A 68 -8.57 -8.83 -3.67
N THR A 69 -9.74 -8.59 -4.26
CA THR A 69 -10.87 -9.52 -4.16
C THR A 69 -10.50 -10.91 -4.68
N ASP A 70 -9.75 -11.00 -5.78
CA ASP A 70 -9.36 -12.27 -6.38
C ASP A 70 -8.25 -12.96 -5.59
N TRP A 71 -7.31 -12.19 -5.02
CA TRP A 71 -6.37 -12.71 -4.02
C TRP A 71 -7.11 -13.29 -2.80
N MET A 72 -8.07 -12.55 -2.26
CA MET A 72 -8.82 -12.97 -1.07
C MET A 72 -9.66 -14.21 -1.34
N LYS A 73 -10.32 -14.33 -2.50
CA LYS A 73 -11.08 -15.55 -2.88
C LYS A 73 -10.19 -16.78 -2.82
N TYR A 74 -9.03 -16.72 -3.47
CA TYR A 74 -8.08 -17.84 -3.47
C TYR A 74 -7.53 -18.10 -2.07
N ILE A 75 -7.04 -17.06 -1.39
CA ILE A 75 -6.35 -17.24 -0.10
C ILE A 75 -7.32 -17.74 0.97
N LEU A 76 -8.50 -17.12 1.11
CA LEU A 76 -9.47 -17.46 2.15
C LEU A 76 -10.24 -18.75 1.81
N GLY A 77 -10.52 -19.00 0.52
CA GLY A 77 -11.32 -20.13 0.05
C GLY A 77 -10.54 -21.42 -0.16
N GLU A 78 -9.32 -21.33 -0.72
CA GLU A 78 -8.55 -22.49 -1.17
C GLU A 78 -7.23 -22.66 -0.41
N ALA A 79 -6.51 -21.57 -0.15
CA ALA A 79 -5.17 -21.63 0.46
C ALA A 79 -5.19 -21.62 2.01
N GLY A 80 -6.38 -21.58 2.62
CA GLY A 80 -6.58 -21.71 4.07
C GLY A 80 -6.63 -20.40 4.86
N GLY A 81 -6.31 -19.24 4.28
CA GLY A 81 -6.55 -17.93 4.88
C GLY A 81 -5.41 -17.34 5.74
N GLN A 82 -4.43 -18.15 6.15
CA GLN A 82 -3.40 -17.78 7.13
C GLN A 82 -2.64 -16.49 6.77
N PHE A 83 -2.38 -16.27 5.49
CA PHE A 83 -1.70 -15.07 5.00
C PHE A 83 -2.44 -13.79 5.40
N LEU A 84 -3.77 -13.80 5.29
CA LEU A 84 -4.64 -12.65 5.55
C LEU A 84 -5.15 -12.60 6.98
N LEU A 85 -5.19 -13.75 7.66
CA LEU A 85 -5.86 -13.93 8.96
C LEU A 85 -4.86 -14.17 10.09
N ALA A 86 -3.72 -13.47 10.06
CA ALA A 86 -2.72 -13.48 11.13
C ALA A 86 -2.20 -14.89 11.52
N GLY A 87 -2.11 -15.80 10.54
CA GLY A 87 -1.66 -17.17 10.73
C GLY A 87 -2.76 -18.20 11.00
N TYR A 88 -4.00 -17.76 11.17
CA TYR A 88 -5.14 -18.64 11.43
C TYR A 88 -5.81 -19.12 10.15
N HIS A 89 -6.33 -20.34 10.19
CA HIS A 89 -7.16 -20.86 9.10
C HIS A 89 -8.50 -20.10 9.03
N THR A 90 -9.12 -19.97 7.85
CA THR A 90 -10.42 -19.29 7.65
C THR A 90 -11.53 -19.81 8.58
N LEU A 91 -11.48 -21.09 8.96
CA LEU A 91 -12.45 -21.71 9.86
C LEU A 91 -12.15 -21.51 11.37
N GLN A 92 -10.99 -20.96 11.70
CA GLN A 92 -10.58 -20.64 13.08
C GLN A 92 -10.99 -19.20 13.44
N THR A 93 -12.29 -18.93 13.35
CA THR A 93 -12.87 -17.58 13.52
C THR A 93 -12.44 -16.93 14.82
N ASP A 94 -12.53 -17.65 15.93
CA ASP A 94 -12.24 -17.10 17.26
C ASP A 94 -10.78 -16.61 17.37
N GLY A 95 -9.86 -17.27 16.66
CA GLY A 95 -8.43 -16.95 16.66
C GLY A 95 -8.15 -15.59 16.01
N PHE A 96 -8.47 -15.46 14.71
CA PHE A 96 -8.20 -14.20 14.00
C PHE A 96 -9.11 -13.07 14.47
N GLN A 97 -10.35 -13.36 14.89
CA GLN A 97 -11.27 -12.35 15.41
C GLN A 97 -10.73 -11.73 16.70
N ALA A 98 -10.12 -12.52 17.58
CA ALA A 98 -9.49 -11.99 18.78
C ALA A 98 -8.30 -11.07 18.45
N VAL A 99 -7.50 -11.39 17.42
CA VAL A 99 -6.39 -10.55 16.94
C VAL A 99 -6.91 -9.23 16.38
N PHE A 100 -7.88 -9.28 15.47
CA PHE A 100 -8.43 -8.06 14.86
C PHE A 100 -9.19 -7.20 15.86
N LYS A 101 -9.90 -7.80 16.82
CA LYS A 101 -10.50 -7.06 17.94
C LYS A 101 -9.45 -6.22 18.68
N ARG A 102 -8.36 -6.85 19.13
CA ARG A 102 -7.27 -6.16 19.83
C ARG A 102 -6.63 -5.07 18.98
N PHE A 103 -6.40 -5.37 17.70
CA PHE A 103 -5.86 -4.38 16.77
C PHE A 103 -6.75 -3.13 16.71
N TRP A 104 -8.06 -3.30 16.46
CA TRP A 104 -8.98 -2.18 16.31
C TRP A 104 -9.27 -1.43 17.61
N GLU A 105 -9.26 -2.11 18.76
CA GLU A 105 -9.35 -1.44 20.07
C GLU A 105 -8.11 -0.56 20.33
N ASN A 106 -6.92 -1.03 19.97
CA ASN A 106 -5.70 -0.24 20.11
C ASN A 106 -5.62 0.89 19.07
N TYR A 107 -6.03 0.63 17.83
CA TYR A 107 -5.97 1.61 16.74
C TYR A 107 -6.92 2.80 16.98
N GLU A 108 -7.99 2.61 17.76
CA GLU A 108 -8.94 3.69 18.10
C GLU A 108 -8.26 4.80 18.90
N THR A 109 -7.20 4.46 19.63
CA THR A 109 -6.39 5.44 20.35
C THR A 109 -5.50 6.28 19.42
N ALA A 110 -5.17 5.76 18.24
CA ALA A 110 -4.32 6.42 17.25
C ALA A 110 -5.15 7.24 16.25
N ASP A 111 -6.26 6.69 15.77
CA ASP A 111 -7.20 7.37 14.87
C ASP A 111 -8.66 7.02 15.25
N PRO A 112 -9.24 7.72 16.25
CA PRO A 112 -10.63 7.51 16.65
C PRO A 112 -11.64 7.97 15.58
N SER A 113 -11.18 8.73 14.57
CA SER A 113 -12.04 9.27 13.51
C SER A 113 -12.21 8.32 12.32
N HIS A 114 -11.44 7.23 12.28
CA HIS A 114 -11.47 6.27 11.19
C HIS A 114 -12.89 5.71 10.97
N ASP A 115 -13.33 5.68 9.71
CA ASP A 115 -14.68 5.27 9.29
C ASP A 115 -15.10 3.88 9.81
N ILE A 116 -14.15 3.03 10.18
CA ILE A 116 -14.45 1.71 10.75
C ILE A 116 -15.24 1.80 12.08
N TYR A 117 -15.04 2.85 12.88
CA TYR A 117 -15.70 2.99 14.18
C TYR A 117 -17.15 3.46 14.06
N THR A 118 -17.48 4.14 12.98
CA THR A 118 -18.83 4.66 12.72
C THR A 118 -19.63 3.77 11.77
N ARG A 119 -18.96 3.05 10.86
CA ARG A 119 -19.60 2.30 9.78
C ARG A 119 -19.59 0.79 9.96
N LYS A 120 -18.82 0.26 10.92
CA LYS A 120 -18.78 -1.18 11.22
C LYS A 120 -19.14 -1.47 12.66
N SER A 121 -20.02 -2.46 12.85
CA SER A 121 -20.31 -3.02 14.17
C SER A 121 -19.07 -3.66 14.79
N GLN A 122 -19.07 -3.86 16.11
CA GLN A 122 -17.95 -4.53 16.79
C GLN A 122 -17.69 -5.94 16.21
N SER A 123 -18.75 -6.69 15.87
CA SER A 123 -18.61 -8.02 15.26
C SER A 123 -17.99 -7.96 13.87
N GLU A 124 -18.34 -6.96 13.06
CA GLU A 124 -17.72 -6.78 11.74
C GLU A 124 -16.26 -6.35 11.88
N ARG A 125 -15.93 -5.46 12.83
CA ARG A 125 -14.53 -5.08 13.12
C ARG A 125 -13.64 -6.28 13.41
N CYS A 126 -14.14 -7.25 14.17
CA CYS A 126 -13.44 -8.51 14.41
C CYS A 126 -13.18 -9.33 13.13
N ASN A 127 -13.89 -9.08 12.04
CA ASN A 127 -13.71 -9.72 10.73
C ASN A 127 -13.09 -8.78 9.69
N THR A 128 -12.59 -7.61 10.09
CA THR A 128 -12.00 -6.62 9.18
C THR A 128 -10.48 -6.69 9.22
N ILE A 129 -9.86 -7.04 8.10
CA ILE A 129 -8.41 -7.06 7.94
C ILE A 129 -7.91 -5.60 7.87
N PRO A 130 -6.97 -5.20 8.76
CA PRO A 130 -6.29 -3.92 8.63
C PRO A 130 -5.21 -4.00 7.54
N LEU A 131 -5.31 -3.12 6.55
CA LEU A 131 -4.48 -3.15 5.34
C LEU A 131 -3.75 -1.82 5.12
N CYS A 132 -2.50 -1.90 4.67
CA CYS A 132 -1.78 -0.79 4.06
C CYS A 132 -1.77 -0.92 2.53
N LEU A 133 -1.93 0.19 1.82
CA LEU A 133 -1.50 0.30 0.44
C LEU A 133 0.00 0.60 0.41
N HIS A 134 0.75 -0.16 -0.39
CA HIS A 134 2.18 0.04 -0.55
C HIS A 134 2.53 0.36 -2.01
N GLY A 135 3.21 1.47 -2.25
CA GLY A 135 3.80 1.78 -3.54
C GLY A 135 5.31 1.93 -3.48
N ASP A 136 6.01 1.54 -4.54
CA ASP A 136 7.45 1.73 -4.66
C ASP A 136 7.83 1.97 -6.11
N GLU A 137 8.66 2.97 -6.35
CA GLU A 137 9.18 3.33 -7.66
C GLU A 137 10.67 3.07 -7.74
N GLY A 138 11.01 1.80 -7.54
CA GLY A 138 12.37 1.31 -7.65
C GLY A 138 12.93 1.44 -9.06
N ARG A 139 14.26 1.45 -9.14
CA ARG A 139 15.00 1.24 -10.40
C ARG A 139 15.67 -0.13 -10.32
N GLY A 140 15.23 -1.06 -11.15
CA GLY A 140 15.91 -2.34 -11.31
C GLY A 140 17.27 -2.20 -12.03
N LEU A 141 17.92 -3.32 -12.31
CA LEU A 141 19.22 -3.35 -13.02
C LEU A 141 19.16 -2.71 -14.42
N ALA A 142 17.98 -2.69 -15.05
CA ALA A 142 17.73 -1.99 -16.30
C ALA A 142 17.75 -0.45 -16.19
N LYS A 143 17.89 0.11 -14.98
CA LYS A 143 17.89 1.55 -14.66
C LYS A 143 16.64 2.33 -15.10
N VAL A 144 15.60 1.64 -15.56
CA VAL A 144 14.29 2.20 -15.88
C VAL A 144 13.43 2.11 -14.61
N PRO A 145 12.83 3.23 -14.13
CA PRO A 145 11.94 3.17 -12.98
C PRO A 145 10.68 2.38 -13.29
N VAL A 146 10.21 1.64 -12.30
CA VAL A 146 8.98 0.83 -12.37
C VAL A 146 8.16 1.10 -11.12
N MET A 147 6.92 1.53 -11.29
CA MET A 147 5.96 1.62 -10.20
C MET A 147 5.44 0.24 -9.86
N ILE A 148 5.52 -0.14 -8.60
CA ILE A 148 4.89 -1.35 -8.06
C ILE A 148 3.87 -0.90 -7.03
N THR A 149 2.63 -1.34 -7.18
CA THR A 149 1.56 -1.15 -6.18
C THR A 149 1.17 -2.51 -5.61
N ASN A 150 1.09 -2.60 -4.29
CA ASN A 150 0.80 -3.81 -3.55
C ASN A 150 -0.14 -3.54 -2.38
N PHE A 151 -0.87 -4.55 -1.96
CA PHE A 151 -1.58 -4.59 -0.70
C PHE A 151 -0.70 -5.23 0.36
N GLN A 152 -0.72 -4.73 1.59
CA GLN A 152 0.05 -5.29 2.71
C GLN A 152 -0.81 -5.35 3.97
N CYS A 153 -0.99 -6.54 4.53
CA CYS A 153 -1.62 -6.70 5.84
C CYS A 153 -0.77 -6.02 6.92
N VAL A 154 -1.42 -5.29 7.83
CA VAL A 154 -0.72 -4.65 8.97
C VAL A 154 -0.30 -5.71 9.98
N VAL A 155 -1.18 -6.68 10.25
CA VAL A 155 -0.88 -7.86 11.03
C VAL A 155 -0.28 -8.92 10.09
N PRO A 156 0.96 -9.40 10.33
CA PRO A 156 1.58 -10.38 9.44
C PRO A 156 0.98 -11.77 9.64
N TRP A 157 1.21 -12.66 8.66
CA TRP A 157 0.79 -14.06 8.72
C TRP A 157 1.41 -14.86 9.88
N MET A 158 2.48 -14.37 10.51
CA MET A 158 3.09 -14.97 11.69
C MET A 158 2.40 -14.54 13.01
N GLY A 159 1.36 -13.70 12.93
CA GLY A 159 0.61 -13.20 14.08
C GLY A 159 1.07 -11.83 14.58
N GLU A 160 0.29 -11.26 15.50
CA GLU A 160 0.43 -9.87 16.00
C GLU A 160 1.72 -9.59 16.80
N THR A 161 2.45 -10.63 17.21
CA THR A 161 3.72 -10.51 17.95
C THR A 161 4.93 -10.40 17.04
N HIS A 162 4.74 -10.45 15.71
CA HIS A 162 5.80 -10.37 14.72
C HIS A 162 5.69 -9.09 13.89
N LEU A 163 6.83 -8.61 13.38
CA LEU A 163 6.87 -7.53 12.40
C LEU A 163 6.80 -8.07 10.97
N ASN A 164 6.20 -7.29 10.09
CA ASN A 164 6.20 -7.48 8.63
C ASN A 164 7.59 -7.42 7.97
N THR A 165 8.65 -7.16 8.74
CA THR A 165 10.05 -7.20 8.33
C THR A 165 10.73 -8.53 8.65
N HIS A 166 10.08 -9.41 9.42
CA HIS A 166 10.57 -10.77 9.59
C HIS A 166 10.29 -11.57 8.30
N GLY A 167 11.36 -12.00 7.62
CA GLY A 167 11.29 -12.74 6.37
C GLY A 167 11.36 -11.86 5.12
N HIS A 168 11.08 -12.44 3.96
CA HIS A 168 11.16 -11.76 2.67
C HIS A 168 9.86 -11.00 2.37
N SER A 169 9.95 -9.86 1.68
CA SER A 169 8.80 -9.06 1.24
C SER A 169 7.81 -9.81 0.33
N TYR A 170 8.22 -10.93 -0.27
CA TYR A 170 7.34 -11.80 -1.07
C TYR A 170 6.28 -12.48 -0.19
N ALA A 171 6.55 -12.62 1.11
CA ALA A 171 5.63 -13.24 2.06
C ALA A 171 4.78 -12.21 2.82
N THR A 172 4.84 -10.93 2.49
CA THR A 172 4.13 -9.87 3.24
C THR A 172 3.33 -8.91 2.38
N ARG A 173 3.31 -9.10 1.05
CA ARG A 173 2.67 -8.20 0.10
C ARG A 173 1.96 -8.98 -1.01
N LEU A 174 0.76 -8.52 -1.37
CA LEU A 174 -0.01 -9.02 -2.50
C LEU A 174 0.13 -8.01 -3.64
N LEU A 175 0.63 -8.46 -4.79
CA LEU A 175 0.82 -7.60 -5.95
C LEU A 175 -0.53 -7.12 -6.48
N HIS A 176 -0.65 -5.82 -6.74
CA HIS A 176 -1.77 -5.25 -7.50
C HIS A 176 -1.37 -4.97 -8.95
N SER A 177 -0.34 -4.15 -9.16
CA SER A 177 0.11 -3.83 -10.52
C SER A 177 1.56 -3.40 -10.59
N ILE A 178 2.14 -3.59 -11.77
CA ILE A 178 3.50 -3.16 -12.16
C ILE A 178 3.37 -2.25 -13.37
N LEU A 179 3.89 -1.02 -13.29
CA LEU A 179 3.79 -0.02 -14.36
C LEU A 179 5.17 0.60 -14.65
N PRO A 180 5.73 0.40 -15.85
CA PRO A 180 6.98 1.06 -16.24
C PRO A 180 6.83 2.58 -16.31
N ALA A 181 7.85 3.33 -15.88
CA ALA A 181 7.84 4.79 -15.97
C ALA A 181 7.80 5.33 -17.41
N SER A 182 8.13 4.50 -18.40
CA SER A 182 7.93 4.81 -19.81
C SER A 182 6.44 5.01 -20.16
N CYS A 183 5.52 4.41 -19.40
CA CYS A 183 4.08 4.43 -19.62
C CYS A 183 3.35 5.54 -18.85
N TYR A 184 4.02 6.33 -18.00
CA TYR A 184 3.33 7.38 -17.26
C TYR A 184 2.88 8.51 -18.19
N ALA A 185 1.56 8.71 -18.25
CA ALA A 185 0.95 9.89 -18.84
C ALA A 185 1.29 11.15 -18.02
N LYS A 186 1.13 12.32 -18.64
CA LYS A 186 1.37 13.60 -17.98
C LYS A 186 0.40 13.79 -16.81
N ASN A 187 0.83 14.57 -15.81
CA ASN A 187 0.08 14.89 -14.60
C ASN A 187 -0.37 13.65 -13.81
N ASP A 188 0.44 12.59 -13.84
CA ASP A 188 0.21 11.34 -13.09
C ASP A 188 -1.13 10.62 -13.40
N LYS A 189 -1.84 10.98 -14.48
CA LYS A 189 -3.13 10.37 -14.90
C LYS A 189 -3.16 8.85 -14.92
N THR A 190 -2.03 8.21 -15.28
CA THR A 190 -1.94 6.75 -15.30
C THR A 190 -2.00 6.16 -13.90
N ILE A 191 -1.38 6.83 -12.93
CA ILE A 191 -1.36 6.42 -11.53
C ILE A 191 -2.70 6.72 -10.88
N ASP A 192 -3.33 7.85 -11.23
CA ASP A 192 -4.68 8.19 -10.75
C ASP A 192 -5.69 7.12 -11.17
N GLY A 193 -5.62 6.64 -12.41
CA GLY A 193 -6.46 5.53 -12.88
C GLY A 193 -6.21 4.22 -12.11
N LEU A 194 -4.95 3.92 -11.77
CA LEU A 194 -4.62 2.75 -10.94
C LEU A 194 -5.17 2.89 -9.53
N HIS A 195 -5.02 4.08 -8.91
CA HIS A 195 -5.54 4.36 -7.58
C HIS A 195 -7.07 4.38 -7.54
N ALA A 196 -7.73 4.85 -8.59
CA ALA A 196 -9.18 4.78 -8.71
C ALA A 196 -9.66 3.32 -8.69
N ALA A 197 -9.00 2.44 -9.43
CA ALA A 197 -9.33 1.01 -9.43
C ALA A 197 -9.10 0.35 -8.06
N ILE A 198 -8.01 0.71 -7.37
CA ILE A 198 -7.75 0.26 -6.00
C ILE A 198 -8.81 0.78 -5.03
N ALA A 199 -9.16 2.07 -5.12
CA ALA A 199 -10.12 2.71 -4.22
C ALA A 199 -11.51 2.09 -4.37
N GLU A 200 -11.98 1.88 -5.60
CA GLU A 200 -13.26 1.21 -5.87
C GLU A 200 -13.31 -0.18 -5.22
N GLU A 201 -12.24 -0.97 -5.36
CA GLU A 201 -12.16 -2.30 -4.76
C GLU A 201 -12.11 -2.27 -3.23
N LEU A 202 -11.30 -1.38 -2.65
CA LEU A 202 -11.20 -1.25 -1.20
C LEU A 202 -12.50 -0.73 -0.58
N THR A 203 -13.21 0.16 -1.27
CA THR A 203 -14.54 0.59 -0.86
C THR A 203 -15.51 -0.59 -0.86
N GLU A 204 -15.57 -1.38 -1.94
CA GLU A 204 -16.45 -2.55 -2.02
C GLU A 204 -16.15 -3.58 -0.90
N LEU A 205 -14.88 -3.89 -0.66
CA LEU A 205 -14.45 -4.81 0.39
C LEU A 205 -14.66 -4.25 1.80
N PHE A 206 -14.65 -2.93 1.96
CA PHE A 206 -15.00 -2.29 3.22
C PHE A 206 -16.50 -2.35 3.44
N GLU A 207 -17.33 -1.91 2.49
CA GLU A 207 -18.79 -1.88 2.66
C GLU A 207 -19.38 -3.28 2.80
N ASN A 208 -19.14 -4.13 1.81
CA ASN A 208 -19.88 -5.37 1.61
C ASN A 208 -19.08 -6.61 2.05
N GLY A 209 -17.75 -6.48 2.15
CA GLY A 209 -16.86 -7.59 2.45
C GLY A 209 -16.84 -8.65 1.34
N LEU A 210 -16.10 -9.72 1.59
CA LEU A 210 -16.06 -10.90 0.76
C LEU A 210 -16.55 -12.10 1.57
N THR A 211 -17.62 -12.74 1.08
CA THR A 211 -18.08 -14.01 1.64
C THR A 211 -17.46 -15.17 0.87
N VAL A 212 -16.75 -16.04 1.57
CA VAL A 212 -16.19 -17.29 1.04
C VAL A 212 -16.86 -18.50 1.67
N GLN A 213 -16.96 -19.58 0.91
CA GLN A 213 -17.44 -20.89 1.36
C GLN A 213 -16.21 -21.78 1.61
N VAL A 214 -16.05 -22.28 2.83
CA VAL A 214 -14.98 -23.24 3.18
C VAL A 214 -15.62 -24.45 3.84
N GLY A 215 -15.70 -25.55 3.09
CA GLY A 215 -16.56 -26.68 3.45
C GLY A 215 -18.03 -26.26 3.55
N ASP A 216 -18.68 -26.59 4.66
CA ASP A 216 -20.09 -26.26 4.90
C ASP A 216 -20.29 -24.88 5.55
N LYS A 217 -19.22 -24.13 5.82
CA LYS A 217 -19.27 -22.85 6.51
C LYS A 217 -19.08 -21.68 5.53
N LYS A 218 -19.85 -20.62 5.74
CA LYS A 218 -19.67 -19.33 5.09
C LYS A 218 -19.01 -18.36 6.06
N VAL A 219 -17.97 -17.67 5.59
CA VAL A 219 -17.25 -16.67 6.38
C VAL A 219 -17.18 -15.38 5.57
N THR A 220 -17.60 -14.28 6.16
CA THR A 220 -17.54 -12.94 5.56
C THR A 220 -16.39 -12.17 6.18
N ILE A 221 -15.46 -11.72 5.35
CA ILE A 221 -14.26 -10.98 5.75
C ILE A 221 -14.29 -9.61 5.08
N PHE A 222 -14.03 -8.56 5.85
CA PHE A 222 -13.96 -7.18 5.37
C PHE A 222 -12.51 -6.72 5.29
N VAL A 223 -12.27 -5.59 4.63
CA VAL A 223 -10.96 -4.94 4.56
C VAL A 223 -11.11 -3.46 4.89
N ALA A 224 -10.21 -2.93 5.71
CA ALA A 224 -10.12 -1.49 5.95
C ALA A 224 -8.68 -1.00 5.70
N LEU A 225 -8.57 0.09 4.95
CA LEU A 225 -7.29 0.74 4.66
C LEU A 225 -6.90 1.64 5.83
N VAL A 226 -5.84 1.31 6.55
CA VAL A 226 -5.35 2.11 7.70
C VAL A 226 -4.22 3.06 7.35
N ALA A 227 -3.51 2.80 6.24
CA ALA A 227 -2.42 3.67 5.80
C ALA A 227 -2.04 3.44 4.34
N THR A 228 -1.40 4.44 3.74
CA THR A 228 -0.64 4.29 2.50
C THR A 228 0.83 4.55 2.80
N LYS A 229 1.72 3.69 2.31
CA LYS A 229 3.17 3.80 2.51
C LYS A 229 3.93 3.53 1.23
N GLY A 230 5.19 3.95 1.20
CA GLY A 230 6.03 3.74 0.03
C GLY A 230 7.25 4.62 -0.01
N ASP A 231 8.00 4.53 -1.11
CA ASP A 231 9.09 5.44 -1.37
C ASP A 231 8.58 6.86 -1.71
N TRP A 232 9.45 7.85 -1.55
CA TRP A 232 9.07 9.25 -1.78
C TRP A 232 8.56 9.50 -3.21
N PRO A 233 9.19 8.97 -4.28
CA PRO A 233 8.66 9.07 -5.63
C PRO A 233 7.21 8.60 -5.79
N TYR A 234 6.83 7.46 -5.19
CA TYR A 234 5.45 6.98 -5.17
C TYR A 234 4.54 7.94 -4.39
N VAL A 235 4.85 8.22 -3.12
CA VAL A 235 4.02 9.08 -2.25
C VAL A 235 3.78 10.43 -2.91
N ARG A 236 4.81 11.00 -3.53
CA ARG A 236 4.70 12.24 -4.29
C ARG A 236 3.68 12.14 -5.41
N LYS A 237 3.69 11.08 -6.21
CA LYS A 237 2.73 10.89 -7.30
C LYS A 237 1.33 10.62 -6.77
N ALA A 238 1.20 9.73 -5.78
CA ALA A 238 -0.07 9.35 -5.17
C ALA A 238 -0.85 10.53 -4.56
N TYR A 239 -0.13 11.50 -3.99
CA TYR A 239 -0.72 12.68 -3.33
C TYR A 239 -0.51 13.98 -4.10
N HIS A 240 -0.10 13.91 -5.37
CA HIS A 240 0.22 15.06 -6.23
C HIS A 240 1.13 16.12 -5.55
N LEU A 241 2.19 15.66 -4.89
CA LEU A 241 3.17 16.52 -4.22
C LEU A 241 4.21 17.07 -5.20
N ALA A 242 4.80 18.23 -4.89
CA ALA A 242 5.82 18.85 -5.72
C ALA A 242 7.15 18.03 -5.73
N PRO A 243 7.88 17.99 -6.87
CA PRO A 243 9.17 17.30 -6.94
C PRO A 243 10.29 18.05 -6.20
N GLY A 244 11.17 17.28 -5.50
CA GLY A 244 12.38 17.78 -4.83
C GLY A 244 12.72 16.97 -3.56
N PHE A 245 13.99 16.56 -3.41
CA PHE A 245 14.50 15.76 -2.27
C PHE A 245 14.96 16.59 -1.07
N THR A 246 14.87 17.92 -1.12
CA THR A 246 15.27 18.82 -0.02
C THR A 246 14.25 18.86 1.14
N SER A 247 13.39 17.85 1.24
CA SER A 247 12.13 17.95 1.95
C SER A 247 12.12 17.32 3.34
N LYS A 248 12.92 17.89 4.28
CA LYS A 248 12.44 17.97 5.67
C LYS A 248 11.15 18.79 5.78
N ARG A 249 10.86 19.58 4.74
CA ARG A 249 9.71 20.47 4.61
C ARG A 249 8.43 19.70 4.18
N ASN A 250 8.49 18.77 3.23
CA ASN A 250 7.26 18.13 2.73
C ASN A 250 6.66 17.07 3.67
N SER A 251 7.45 16.47 4.56
CA SER A 251 6.97 15.57 5.60
C SER A 251 6.03 16.28 6.59
N ILE A 252 6.28 17.56 6.89
CA ILE A 252 5.43 18.35 7.78
C ILE A 252 4.07 18.62 7.14
N LEU A 253 4.05 18.96 5.86
CA LEU A 253 2.80 19.12 5.12
C LEU A 253 2.03 17.80 5.01
N LEU A 254 2.72 16.68 4.83
CA LEU A 254 2.11 15.36 4.82
C LEU A 254 1.45 15.06 6.17
N LEU A 255 2.16 15.29 7.28
CA LEU A 255 1.62 15.15 8.64
C LEU A 255 0.43 16.09 8.88
N CYS A 256 0.47 17.34 8.42
CA CYS A 256 -0.70 18.22 8.48
C CYS A 256 -1.89 17.63 7.69
N ARG A 257 -1.66 17.19 6.45
CA ARG A 257 -2.73 16.58 5.63
C ARG A 257 -3.22 15.21 6.12
N LEU A 258 -2.53 14.62 7.09
CA LEU A 258 -2.93 13.40 7.81
C LEU A 258 -3.53 13.73 9.18
N ASP A 259 -3.85 14.99 9.46
CA ASP A 259 -4.41 15.50 10.72
C ASP A 259 -3.56 15.20 11.98
N GLU A 260 -2.26 14.91 11.81
CA GLU A 260 -1.29 14.71 12.91
C GLU A 260 -1.05 16.00 13.72
N PHE A 261 -1.46 17.14 13.17
CA PHE A 261 -1.47 18.41 13.86
C PHE A 261 -2.91 18.88 14.02
N SER A 262 -3.28 19.31 15.22
CA SER A 262 -4.63 19.78 15.49
C SER A 262 -4.96 21.04 14.66
N GLY A 263 -6.19 21.10 14.14
CA GLY A 263 -6.69 22.26 13.41
C GLY A 263 -7.62 21.89 12.25
N SER A 264 -8.59 22.77 11.99
CA SER A 264 -9.60 22.59 10.94
C SER A 264 -9.13 23.01 9.54
N SER A 265 -7.92 23.57 9.40
CA SER A 265 -7.38 23.97 8.11
C SER A 265 -5.88 23.73 8.04
N ILE A 266 -5.38 23.48 6.84
CA ILE A 266 -3.95 23.26 6.56
C ILE A 266 -3.06 24.41 7.10
N LYS A 267 -3.59 25.64 7.14
CA LYS A 267 -2.86 26.79 7.68
C LYS A 267 -2.65 26.64 9.19
N ILE A 268 -3.69 26.27 9.93
CA ILE A 268 -3.64 26.06 11.38
C ILE A 268 -2.72 24.89 11.71
N GLN A 269 -2.83 23.79 10.95
CA GLN A 269 -2.00 22.61 11.12
C GLN A 269 -0.51 22.91 10.86
N LEU A 270 -0.20 23.73 9.85
CA LEU A 270 1.17 24.18 9.58
C LEU A 270 1.73 25.08 10.70
N GLU A 271 0.89 25.94 11.29
CA GLU A 271 1.28 26.74 12.45
C GLU A 271 1.59 25.85 13.66
N GLU A 272 0.77 24.85 13.93
CA GLU A 272 0.98 23.92 15.03
C GLU A 272 2.24 23.05 14.81
N ALA A 273 2.44 22.57 13.59
CA ALA A 273 3.66 21.88 13.20
C ALA A 273 4.91 22.75 13.39
N TYR A 274 4.81 24.05 13.07
CA TYR A 274 5.91 24.99 13.28
C TYR A 274 6.19 25.18 14.78
N LYS A 275 5.16 25.30 15.62
CA LYS A 275 5.36 25.40 17.09
C LYS A 275 6.08 24.18 17.63
N GLN A 276 5.66 22.98 17.24
CA GLN A 276 6.31 21.73 17.68
C GLN A 276 7.77 21.66 17.20
N PHE A 277 8.02 22.00 15.93
CA PHE A 277 9.38 22.07 15.40
C PHE A 277 10.24 23.09 16.15
N HIS A 278 9.70 24.28 16.42
CA HIS A 278 10.41 25.34 17.14
C HIS A 278 10.71 24.95 18.58
N ALA A 279 9.75 24.33 19.28
CA ALA A 279 9.95 23.81 20.63
C ALA A 279 11.06 22.76 20.66
N TRP A 280 11.07 21.81 19.70
CA TRP A 280 12.15 20.84 19.55
C TRP A 280 13.50 21.51 19.31
N CYS A 281 13.56 22.53 18.45
CA CYS A 281 14.79 23.29 18.21
C CYS A 281 15.33 23.94 19.50
N CYS A 282 14.47 24.57 20.29
CA CYS A 282 14.83 25.18 21.58
C CYS A 282 15.36 24.13 22.57
N GLN A 283 14.68 22.99 22.70
CA GLN A 283 15.09 21.90 23.59
C GLN A 283 16.44 21.28 23.20
N ASN A 284 16.79 21.29 21.91
CA ASN A 284 18.01 20.69 21.38
C ASN A 284 19.11 21.71 21.05
N HIS A 285 18.99 22.95 21.54
CA HIS A 285 19.91 24.06 21.27
C HIS A 285 20.24 24.24 19.78
N LYS A 286 19.22 24.11 18.91
CA LYS A 286 19.32 24.33 17.47
C LYS A 286 18.67 25.66 17.11
N THR A 287 19.28 26.39 16.18
CA THR A 287 18.70 27.60 15.60
C THR A 287 17.95 27.28 14.31
N SER A 288 16.70 27.74 14.21
CA SER A 288 15.92 27.70 12.96
C SER A 288 16.02 29.06 12.27
N SER A 289 16.36 29.08 10.99
CA SER A 289 16.25 30.28 10.15
C SER A 289 14.83 30.51 9.62
N LEU A 290 13.94 29.54 9.77
CA LEU A 290 12.52 29.66 9.42
C LEU A 290 11.75 30.29 10.57
N LYS A 291 10.91 31.28 10.25
CA LYS A 291 10.08 32.02 11.21
C LYS A 291 8.65 31.48 11.35
N HIS A 292 8.18 30.74 10.35
CA HIS A 292 6.88 30.06 10.31
C HIS A 292 6.85 29.04 9.17
N PHE A 293 5.85 28.16 9.15
CA PHE A 293 5.54 27.31 8.00
C PHE A 293 4.36 27.89 7.22
N GLU A 294 4.49 27.96 5.90
CA GLU A 294 3.47 28.47 4.99
C GLU A 294 3.49 27.66 3.70
N LEU A 295 2.38 27.61 2.95
CA LEU A 295 2.28 26.80 1.72
C LEU A 295 3.41 27.12 0.71
N LYS A 296 3.84 28.38 0.63
CA LYS A 296 4.98 28.80 -0.20
C LYS A 296 6.33 28.28 0.29
N THR A 297 6.50 28.00 1.59
CA THR A 297 7.67 27.29 2.15
C THR A 297 7.85 25.91 1.53
N PHE A 298 6.74 25.27 1.13
CA PHE A 298 6.68 23.93 0.58
C PHE A 298 6.55 23.90 -0.95
N LYS A 299 6.60 25.05 -1.63
CA LYS A 299 6.51 25.19 -3.10
C LYS A 299 5.29 24.48 -3.71
N ILE A 300 4.13 24.58 -3.06
CA ILE A 300 2.87 24.00 -3.58
C ILE A 300 2.19 25.03 -4.47
N SER A 301 1.88 24.67 -5.71
CA SER A 301 0.93 25.43 -6.54
C SER A 301 -0.48 25.00 -6.19
N SER A 302 -1.38 25.94 -5.92
CA SER A 302 -2.82 25.70 -5.81
C SER A 302 -3.36 25.25 -7.17
N GLN A 303 -3.37 23.95 -7.47
CA GLN A 303 -4.10 23.44 -8.63
C GLN A 303 -5.55 23.15 -8.21
N PRO A 304 -6.55 23.78 -8.87
CA PRO A 304 -7.95 23.44 -8.67
C PRO A 304 -8.21 22.00 -9.13
N GLY A 305 -8.80 21.15 -8.28
CA GLY A 305 -9.26 19.80 -8.65
C GLY A 305 -8.53 18.62 -8.00
N SER A 306 -7.65 18.84 -7.02
CA SER A 306 -7.11 17.75 -6.19
C SER A 306 -8.24 17.06 -5.39
N VAL A 307 -8.29 15.74 -5.41
CA VAL A 307 -9.32 14.87 -4.77
C VAL A 307 -9.43 15.08 -3.25
N PHE A 308 -8.50 15.81 -2.64
CA PHE A 308 -8.50 16.23 -1.24
C PHE A 308 -9.02 17.67 -1.00
N ALA A 309 -9.78 18.25 -1.93
CA ALA A 309 -10.44 19.55 -1.76
C ALA A 309 -11.69 19.47 -0.84
N ARG A 310 -11.66 18.66 0.23
CA ARG A 310 -12.62 18.81 1.32
C ARG A 310 -12.09 19.88 2.28
N SER A 311 -12.92 20.91 2.45
CA SER A 311 -12.80 22.07 3.34
C SER A 311 -11.55 22.96 3.17
N ALA A 312 -11.69 23.95 2.29
CA ALA A 312 -11.31 25.31 2.65
C ALA A 312 -12.40 25.91 3.55
#